data_AF-A0A2K1JLF7-F1
#
_entry.id   AF-A0A2K1JLF7-F1
#
_cell.length_a   1.000
_cell.length_b   1.000
_cell.length_c   1.000
_cell.angle_alpha   90.00
_cell.angle_beta   90.00
_cell.angle_gamma   90.00
#
_symmetry.space_group_name_H-M   'P 1'
#
loop_
_entity.id
_entity.type
_entity.pdbx_description
1 polymer ?
#
loop_
_entity_poly.entity_id
_entity_poly.type
_entity_poly.pdbx_seq_one_letter_code
_entity_poly.pdbx_strand_id
1 'polypeptide(L)'
;MNLFKKKPDAKEVLRASKREMSNATRGIEREINSLQIEEKKLVAEIKKTAKAGNDAATKILARQLIRLRQQITKLQESRAQMRGVATHTQAMHANTAVAGAMKGATKAMASMNKQMEPAKTAKIMQEFQRQSAQMDMTTEMMSDSIDDALDDDEAEEETEELTAQVLDEIGVDIATQMSAAPKGKLGAGKARVPNASSSGIDAVDLEARLAALRSG
;
A
#
# COMPACT_ATOMS: atom_id res chain seq x y z
N MET A 1 40.80 -14.74 -13.79
CA MET A 1 39.94 -15.62 -12.94
C MET A 1 40.66 -15.82 -11.60
N ASN A 2 40.10 -15.32 -10.50
CA ASN A 2 40.75 -15.41 -9.18
C ASN A 2 40.38 -16.72 -8.47
N LEU A 3 41.35 -17.63 -8.41
CA LEU A 3 41.24 -18.99 -7.86
C LEU A 3 41.31 -19.06 -6.31
N PHE A 4 41.26 -17.92 -5.60
CA PHE A 4 41.44 -17.82 -4.14
C PHE A 4 40.27 -17.17 -3.40
N LYS A 5 39.06 -17.10 -3.97
CA LYS A 5 37.89 -16.69 -3.19
C LYS A 5 37.36 -17.90 -2.42
N LYS A 6 37.56 -17.92 -1.08
CA LYS A 6 36.83 -18.82 -0.17
C LYS A 6 35.33 -18.70 -0.48
N LYS A 7 34.62 -19.83 -0.53
CA LYS A 7 33.15 -19.80 -0.62
C LYS A 7 32.63 -18.91 0.52
N PRO A 8 31.77 -17.91 0.21
CA PRO A 8 31.30 -16.97 1.22
C PRO A 8 30.61 -17.75 2.34
N ASP A 9 30.93 -17.39 3.59
CA ASP A 9 30.28 -17.97 4.77
C ASP A 9 28.78 -17.63 4.75
N ALA A 10 27.93 -18.48 5.32
CA ALA A 10 26.48 -18.26 5.33
C ALA A 10 26.11 -16.87 5.90
N LYS A 11 26.89 -16.39 6.89
CA LYS A 11 26.75 -15.04 7.45
C LYS A 11 27.09 -13.93 6.45
N GLU A 12 28.07 -14.13 5.57
CA GLU A 12 28.45 -13.16 4.55
C GLU A 12 27.39 -13.07 3.45
N VAL A 13 26.84 -14.21 3.03
CA VAL A 13 25.73 -14.27 2.05
C VAL A 13 24.49 -13.56 2.60
N LEU A 14 24.10 -13.83 3.84
CA LEU A 14 22.95 -13.18 4.49
C LEU A 14 23.16 -11.67 4.66
N ARG A 15 24.39 -11.22 4.96
CA ARG A 15 24.73 -9.79 5.03
C ARG A 15 24.69 -9.10 3.67
N ALA A 16 25.17 -9.75 2.62
CA ALA A 16 25.11 -9.23 1.26
C ALA A 16 23.65 -9.09 0.79
N SER A 17 22.85 -10.15 0.96
CA SER A 17 21.42 -10.16 0.65
C SER A 17 20.66 -9.04 1.39
N LYS A 18 20.93 -8.83 2.70
CA LYS A 18 20.34 -7.72 3.44
C LYS A 18 20.65 -6.34 2.85
N ARG A 19 21.89 -6.13 2.37
CA ARG A 19 22.29 -4.86 1.74
C ARG A 19 21.60 -4.67 0.39
N GLU A 20 21.56 -5.71 -0.43
CA GLU A 20 20.87 -5.69 -1.72
C GLU A 20 19.38 -5.39 -1.56
N MET A 21 18.72 -6.07 -0.61
CA MET A 21 17.31 -5.80 -0.28
C MET A 21 17.07 -4.38 0.20
N SER A 22 17.96 -3.83 1.05
CA SER A 22 17.85 -2.44 1.49
C SER A 22 18.00 -1.45 0.33
N ASN A 23 18.90 -1.73 -0.62
CA ASN A 23 19.09 -0.89 -1.79
C ASN A 23 17.87 -0.95 -2.74
N ALA A 24 17.33 -2.15 -2.97
CA ALA A 24 16.13 -2.37 -3.76
C ALA A 24 14.91 -1.68 -3.12
N THR A 25 14.73 -1.79 -1.81
CA THR A 25 13.65 -1.10 -1.06
C THR A 25 13.71 0.41 -1.28
N ARG A 26 14.90 1.02 -1.18
CA ARG A 26 15.09 2.45 -1.45
C ARG A 26 14.91 2.82 -2.92
N GLY A 27 15.14 1.88 -3.84
CA GLY A 27 14.82 2.04 -5.26
C GLY A 27 13.31 2.18 -5.45
N ILE A 28 12.56 1.21 -4.92
CA ILE A 28 11.09 1.18 -4.95
C ILE A 28 10.49 2.44 -4.31
N GLU A 29 10.99 2.86 -3.15
CA GLU A 29 10.51 4.08 -2.48
C GLU A 29 10.71 5.35 -3.32
N ARG A 30 11.83 5.45 -4.04
CA ARG A 30 12.08 6.57 -4.96
C ARG A 30 11.13 6.55 -6.14
N GLU A 31 10.86 5.38 -6.69
CA GLU A 31 9.94 5.21 -7.82
C GLU A 31 8.50 5.54 -7.41
N ILE A 32 8.04 5.04 -6.25
CA ILE A 32 6.74 5.43 -5.66
C ILE A 32 6.62 6.95 -5.55
N ASN A 33 7.62 7.62 -5.00
CA ASN A 33 7.60 9.08 -4.86
C ASN A 33 7.56 9.79 -6.22
N SER A 34 8.26 9.26 -7.23
CA SER A 34 8.23 9.81 -8.60
C SER A 34 6.83 9.70 -9.20
N LEU A 35 6.22 8.51 -9.13
CA LEU A 35 4.89 8.27 -9.66
C LEU A 35 3.81 9.08 -8.93
N GLN A 36 3.93 9.29 -7.61
CA GLN A 36 3.03 10.17 -6.86
C GLN A 36 3.12 11.65 -7.29
N ILE A 37 4.30 12.10 -7.75
CA ILE A 37 4.45 13.45 -8.32
C ILE A 37 3.77 13.51 -9.70
N GLU A 38 3.93 12.46 -10.52
CA GLU A 38 3.24 12.34 -11.81
C GLU A 38 1.72 12.27 -11.64
N GLU A 39 1.23 11.56 -10.62
CA GLU A 39 -0.18 11.47 -10.27
C GLU A 39 -0.77 12.86 -10.01
N LYS A 40 -0.08 13.69 -9.22
CA LYS A 40 -0.51 15.07 -8.95
C LYS A 40 -0.56 15.92 -10.22
N LYS A 41 0.40 15.75 -11.14
CA LYS A 41 0.41 16.46 -12.43
C LYS A 41 -0.75 16.01 -13.30
N LEU A 42 -1.00 14.70 -13.38
CA LEU A 42 -2.07 14.12 -14.16
C LEU A 42 -3.45 14.54 -13.65
N VAL A 43 -3.65 14.58 -12.32
CA VAL A 43 -4.88 15.13 -11.69
C VAL A 43 -5.09 16.60 -12.07
N ALA A 44 -4.03 17.42 -12.07
CA ALA A 44 -4.14 18.82 -12.50
C ALA A 44 -4.50 18.95 -13.98
N GLU A 45 -3.99 18.07 -14.83
CA GLU A 45 -4.29 18.02 -16.26
C GLU A 45 -5.74 17.59 -16.52
N ILE A 46 -6.22 16.53 -15.84
CA ILE A 46 -7.63 16.09 -15.88
C ILE A 46 -8.57 17.25 -15.51
N LYS A 47 -8.26 17.98 -14.43
CA LYS A 47 -9.07 19.16 -14.04
C LYS A 47 -9.07 20.25 -15.11
N LYS A 48 -7.98 20.42 -15.84
CA LYS A 48 -7.86 21.42 -16.92
C LYS A 48 -8.66 21.00 -18.15
N THR A 49 -8.55 19.74 -18.59
CA THR A 49 -9.28 19.23 -19.76
C THR A 49 -10.79 19.18 -19.51
N ALA A 50 -11.20 18.85 -18.28
CA ALA A 50 -12.60 18.84 -17.90
C ALA A 50 -13.22 20.24 -17.91
N LYS A 51 -12.51 21.25 -17.38
CA LYS A 51 -12.95 22.66 -17.44
C LYS A 51 -13.04 23.19 -18.88
N ALA A 52 -12.27 22.63 -19.80
CA ALA A 52 -12.33 22.96 -21.22
C ALA A 52 -13.48 22.26 -21.96
N GLY A 53 -14.25 21.38 -21.29
CA GLY A 53 -15.33 20.59 -21.90
C GLY A 53 -14.83 19.52 -22.87
N ASN A 54 -13.56 19.12 -22.78
CA ASN A 54 -13.02 18.05 -23.62
C ASN A 54 -13.18 16.70 -22.91
N ASP A 55 -14.39 16.15 -23.00
CA ASP A 55 -14.76 14.91 -22.31
C ASP A 55 -13.95 13.70 -22.80
N ALA A 56 -13.65 13.64 -24.09
CA ALA A 56 -12.84 12.56 -24.67
C ALA A 56 -11.42 12.54 -24.09
N ALA A 57 -10.74 13.70 -24.04
CA ALA A 57 -9.42 13.80 -23.44
C ALA A 57 -9.46 13.53 -21.93
N THR A 58 -10.49 14.03 -21.24
CA THR A 58 -10.68 13.84 -19.80
C THR A 58 -10.83 12.35 -19.44
N LYS A 59 -11.62 11.59 -20.21
CA LYS A 59 -11.77 10.13 -20.03
C LYS A 59 -10.46 9.37 -20.25
N ILE A 60 -9.68 9.73 -21.27
CA ILE A 60 -8.39 9.10 -21.55
C ILE A 60 -7.40 9.33 -20.39
N LEU A 61 -7.30 10.58 -19.92
CA LEU A 61 -6.40 10.93 -18.82
C LEU A 61 -6.85 10.30 -17.49
N ALA A 62 -8.16 10.16 -17.25
CA ALA A 62 -8.68 9.47 -16.08
C ALA A 62 -8.34 7.97 -16.09
N ARG A 63 -8.44 7.29 -17.24
CA ARG A 63 -7.97 5.90 -17.40
C ARG A 63 -6.46 5.78 -17.15
N GLN A 64 -5.68 6.75 -17.61
CA GLN A 64 -4.24 6.81 -17.31
C GLN A 64 -3.98 6.96 -15.81
N LEU A 65 -4.78 7.74 -15.10
CA LEU A 65 -4.65 7.94 -13.66
C LEU A 65 -4.94 6.65 -12.88
N ILE A 66 -5.95 5.87 -13.29
CA ILE A 66 -6.24 4.56 -12.68
C ILE A 66 -5.03 3.64 -12.80
N ARG A 67 -4.45 3.51 -14.00
CA ARG A 67 -3.26 2.68 -14.23
C ARG A 67 -2.07 3.13 -13.40
N LEU A 68 -1.87 4.45 -13.28
CA LEU A 68 -0.79 5.01 -12.48
C LEU A 68 -0.99 4.69 -10.98
N ARG A 69 -2.21 4.82 -10.46
CA ARG A 69 -2.56 4.44 -9.09
C ARG A 69 -2.35 2.95 -8.83
N GLN A 70 -2.78 2.09 -9.75
CA GLN A 70 -2.52 0.64 -9.69
C GLN A 70 -1.02 0.33 -9.65
N GLN A 71 -0.21 1.00 -10.49
CA GLN A 71 1.25 0.85 -10.48
C GLN A 71 1.86 1.28 -9.14
N ILE A 72 1.38 2.38 -8.55
CA ILE A 72 1.80 2.82 -7.21
C ILE A 72 1.45 1.76 -6.16
N THR A 73 0.23 1.21 -6.17
CA THR A 73 -0.20 0.15 -5.25
C THR A 73 0.68 -1.09 -5.39
N LYS A 74 0.94 -1.56 -6.61
CA LYS A 74 1.82 -2.72 -6.86
C LYS A 74 3.25 -2.51 -6.34
N LEU A 75 3.80 -1.30 -6.49
CA LEU A 75 5.11 -0.97 -5.91
C LEU A 75 5.08 -0.91 -4.38
N GLN A 76 3.98 -0.43 -3.78
CA GLN A 76 3.81 -0.43 -2.32
C GLN A 76 3.72 -1.86 -1.76
N GLU A 77 3.04 -2.74 -2.48
CA GLU A 77 2.97 -4.16 -2.17
C GLU A 77 4.35 -4.82 -2.28
N SER A 78 5.06 -4.60 -3.39
CA SER A 78 6.44 -5.09 -3.57
C SER A 78 7.37 -4.58 -2.46
N ARG A 79 7.20 -3.33 -2.02
CA ARG A 79 7.93 -2.78 -0.85
C ARG A 79 7.60 -3.55 0.43
N ALA A 80 6.34 -3.89 0.66
CA ALA A 80 5.90 -4.66 1.82
C ALA A 80 6.48 -6.08 1.80
N GLN A 81 6.40 -6.76 0.65
CA GLN A 81 7.00 -8.08 0.43
C GLN A 81 8.51 -8.05 0.71
N MET A 82 9.25 -7.08 0.15
CA MET A 82 10.70 -6.91 0.38
C MET A 82 11.03 -6.69 1.87
N ARG A 83 10.19 -5.93 2.59
CA ARG A 83 10.34 -5.74 4.04
C ARG A 83 10.08 -7.04 4.82
N GLY A 84 9.13 -7.86 4.37
CA GLY A 84 8.88 -9.21 4.87
C GLY A 84 10.11 -10.11 4.71
N VAL A 85 10.66 -10.20 3.49
CA VAL A 85 11.86 -10.98 3.20
C VAL A 85 13.07 -10.48 3.99
N ALA A 86 13.25 -9.17 4.14
CA ALA A 86 14.32 -8.60 4.95
C ALA A 86 14.20 -8.99 6.44
N THR A 87 12.98 -9.05 6.97
CA THR A 87 12.70 -9.47 8.35
C THR A 87 12.95 -10.96 8.52
N HIS A 88 12.49 -11.79 7.57
CA HIS A 88 12.74 -13.23 7.56
C HIS A 88 14.25 -13.54 7.47
N THR A 89 14.96 -12.85 6.59
CA THR A 89 16.43 -12.96 6.45
C THR A 89 17.17 -12.56 7.73
N GLN A 90 16.69 -11.53 8.44
CA GLN A 90 17.23 -11.13 9.72
C GLN A 90 17.02 -12.21 10.79
N ALA A 91 15.86 -12.86 10.83
CA ALA A 91 15.58 -13.99 11.70
C ALA A 91 16.48 -15.19 11.36
N MET A 92 16.65 -15.52 10.08
CA MET A 92 17.60 -16.54 9.63
C MET A 92 19.03 -16.24 10.09
N HIS A 93 19.50 -15.00 9.97
CA HIS A 93 20.84 -14.62 10.44
C HIS A 93 20.99 -14.80 11.96
N ALA A 94 19.97 -14.44 12.75
CA ALA A 94 19.97 -14.68 14.20
C ALA A 94 20.02 -16.18 14.51
N ASN A 95 19.20 -16.99 13.86
CA ASN A 95 19.17 -18.44 14.02
C ASN A 95 20.52 -19.08 13.63
N THR A 96 21.15 -18.62 12.55
CA THR A 96 22.47 -19.12 12.13
C THR A 96 23.56 -18.76 13.15
N ALA A 97 23.48 -17.58 13.78
CA ALA A 97 24.40 -17.17 14.83
C ALA A 97 24.21 -18.02 16.11
N VAL A 98 22.96 -18.28 16.50
CA VAL A 98 22.63 -19.17 17.62
C VAL A 98 23.09 -20.60 17.35
N ALA A 99 22.83 -21.15 16.15
CA ALA A 99 23.29 -22.47 15.76
C ALA A 99 24.83 -22.58 15.77
N GLY A 100 25.54 -21.53 15.33
CA GLY A 100 27.00 -21.45 15.45
C GLY A 100 27.48 -21.43 16.91
N ALA A 101 26.82 -20.66 17.78
CA ALA A 101 27.12 -20.60 19.21
C ALA A 101 26.82 -21.94 19.90
N MET A 102 25.69 -22.58 19.58
CA MET A 102 25.33 -23.92 20.04
C MET A 102 26.37 -24.95 19.57
N LYS A 103 26.82 -24.92 18.30
CA LYS A 103 27.89 -25.81 17.83
C LYS A 103 29.19 -25.63 18.64
N GLY A 104 29.55 -24.39 18.97
CA GLY A 104 30.69 -24.09 19.84
C GLY A 104 30.50 -24.61 21.26
N ALA A 105 29.33 -24.36 21.85
CA ALA A 105 28.95 -24.82 23.17
C ALA A 105 28.87 -26.34 23.25
N THR A 106 28.30 -27.02 22.25
CA THR A 106 28.27 -28.48 22.14
C THR A 106 29.66 -29.06 21.94
N LYS A 107 30.56 -28.38 21.23
CA LYS A 107 31.97 -28.82 21.11
C LYS A 107 32.70 -28.69 22.46
N ALA A 108 32.46 -27.60 23.20
CA ALA A 108 32.98 -27.39 24.55
C ALA A 108 32.39 -28.39 25.55
N MET A 109 31.09 -28.64 25.49
CA MET A 109 30.39 -29.66 26.26
C MET A 109 30.88 -31.05 25.88
N ALA A 110 31.12 -31.37 24.61
CA ALA A 110 31.67 -32.66 24.21
C ALA A 110 33.09 -32.86 24.74
N SER A 111 33.94 -31.81 24.73
CA SER A 111 35.26 -31.89 25.39
C SER A 111 35.16 -32.04 26.91
N MET A 112 34.14 -31.47 27.54
CA MET A 112 33.87 -31.59 28.98
C MET A 112 33.23 -32.94 29.35
N ASN A 113 32.35 -33.48 28.49
CA ASN A 113 31.65 -34.75 28.62
C ASN A 113 32.58 -35.94 28.30
N LYS A 114 33.65 -35.71 27.53
CA LYS A 114 34.78 -36.65 27.45
C LYS A 114 35.47 -36.87 28.80
N GLN A 115 35.23 -35.99 29.78
CA GLN A 115 35.67 -36.11 31.16
C GLN A 115 34.53 -36.46 32.14
N MET A 116 33.25 -36.46 31.72
CA MET A 116 32.09 -36.81 32.56
C MET A 116 30.98 -37.51 31.76
N GLU A 117 30.85 -38.82 32.01
CA GLU A 117 29.70 -39.75 31.83
C GLU A 117 28.78 -39.72 30.56
N PRO A 118 28.60 -40.87 29.87
CA PRO A 118 27.88 -40.98 28.59
C PRO A 118 26.34 -40.87 28.63
N ALA A 119 25.69 -41.13 29.77
CA ALA A 119 24.23 -41.27 29.83
C ALA A 119 23.43 -39.97 29.60
N LYS A 120 24.01 -38.78 29.84
CA LYS A 120 23.31 -37.48 29.73
C LYS A 120 23.30 -36.91 28.31
N THR A 121 24.28 -37.27 27.49
CA THR A 121 24.40 -36.86 26.08
C THR A 121 23.23 -37.35 25.21
N ALA A 122 22.72 -38.55 25.49
CA ALA A 122 21.61 -39.15 24.74
C ALA A 122 20.31 -38.34 24.88
N LYS A 123 20.04 -37.80 26.07
CA LYS A 123 18.85 -37.00 26.37
C LYS A 123 18.86 -35.64 25.65
N ILE A 124 20.04 -35.02 25.55
CA ILE A 124 20.22 -33.73 24.86
C ILE A 124 20.06 -33.90 23.34
N MET A 125 20.57 -35.01 22.78
CA MET A 125 20.37 -35.31 21.36
C MET A 125 18.89 -35.55 21.03
N GLN A 126 18.16 -36.23 21.92
CA GLN A 126 16.73 -36.49 21.73
C GLN A 126 15.89 -35.20 21.81
N GLU A 127 16.20 -34.29 22.74
CA GLU A 127 15.50 -33.00 22.85
C GLU A 127 15.82 -32.08 21.66
N PHE A 128 17.07 -32.10 21.17
CA PHE A 128 17.46 -31.34 19.98
C PHE A 128 16.76 -31.83 18.71
N GLN A 129 16.66 -33.15 18.52
CA GLN A 129 15.90 -33.73 17.40
C GLN A 129 14.42 -33.33 17.46
N ARG A 130 13.83 -33.31 18.66
CA ARG A 130 12.44 -32.88 18.87
C ARG A 130 12.21 -31.41 18.53
N GLN A 131 13.11 -30.52 18.98
CA GLN A 131 13.00 -29.08 18.68
C GLN A 131 13.29 -28.74 17.22
N SER A 132 14.21 -29.46 16.57
CA SER A 132 14.50 -29.27 15.15
C SER A 132 13.29 -29.66 14.28
N ALA A 133 12.64 -30.79 14.58
CA ALA A 133 11.43 -31.22 13.88
C ALA A 133 10.26 -30.23 14.06
N GLN A 134 10.16 -29.60 15.24
CA GLN A 134 9.13 -28.59 15.50
C GLN A 134 9.35 -27.30 14.70
N MET A 135 10.61 -26.94 14.42
CA MET A 135 10.97 -25.76 13.63
C MET A 135 10.70 -25.94 12.13
N ASP A 136 10.94 -27.15 11.61
CA ASP A 136 10.63 -27.48 10.21
C ASP A 136 9.11 -27.38 9.96
N MET A 137 8.29 -27.87 10.90
CA MET A 137 6.82 -27.81 10.82
C MET A 137 6.28 -26.35 10.82
N THR A 138 6.90 -25.46 11.60
CA THR A 138 6.51 -24.03 11.61
C THR A 138 6.90 -23.28 10.34
N THR A 139 7.90 -23.77 9.60
CA THR A 139 8.31 -23.15 8.34
C THR A 139 7.36 -23.53 7.20
N GLU A 140 6.86 -24.76 7.18
CA GLU A 140 5.82 -25.21 6.24
C GLU A 140 4.51 -24.42 6.42
N MET A 141 3.99 -24.30 7.66
CA MET A 141 2.74 -23.54 7.91
C MET A 141 2.86 -22.05 7.53
N MET A 142 4.06 -21.48 7.62
CA MET A 142 4.30 -20.08 7.24
C MET A 142 4.39 -19.89 5.72
N SER A 143 4.73 -20.93 4.96
CA SER A 143 4.76 -20.89 3.49
C SER A 143 3.35 -20.96 2.89
N ASP A 144 2.48 -21.82 3.44
CA ASP A 144 1.08 -21.93 3.02
C ASP A 144 0.30 -20.63 3.28
N SER A 145 0.62 -19.92 4.37
CA SER A 145 0.01 -18.63 4.70
C SER A 145 0.43 -17.48 3.76
N ILE A 146 1.54 -17.65 3.04
CA ILE A 146 2.08 -16.67 2.09
C ILE A 146 1.55 -16.94 0.68
N ASP A 147 1.31 -18.20 0.32
CA ASP A 147 0.68 -18.59 -0.96
C ASP A 147 -0.80 -18.17 -1.01
N ASP A 148 -1.57 -18.32 0.09
CA ASP A 148 -2.98 -17.87 0.17
C ASP A 148 -3.15 -16.34 0.07
N ALA A 149 -2.08 -15.57 0.30
CA ALA A 149 -2.12 -14.09 0.23
C ALA A 149 -1.83 -13.54 -1.18
N LEU A 150 -1.50 -14.39 -2.15
CA LEU A 150 -1.06 -14.01 -3.50
C LEU A 150 -2.06 -14.39 -4.61
N ASP A 151 -3.21 -15.00 -4.26
CA ASP A 151 -4.16 -15.59 -5.24
C ASP A 151 -5.43 -14.74 -5.50
N ASP A 152 -5.40 -13.43 -5.22
CA ASP A 152 -6.57 -12.56 -5.39
C ASP A 152 -6.24 -11.32 -6.24
N ASP A 153 -6.16 -11.52 -7.56
CA ASP A 153 -6.09 -10.45 -8.56
C ASP A 153 -7.15 -10.69 -9.66
N GLU A 154 -8.42 -10.65 -9.28
CA GLU A 154 -9.57 -10.69 -10.19
C GLU A 154 -10.14 -9.27 -10.37
N ALA A 155 -9.54 -8.44 -11.23
CA ALA A 155 -10.03 -7.07 -11.43
C ALA A 155 -9.67 -6.48 -12.81
N GLU A 156 -10.27 -7.00 -13.89
CA GLU A 156 -10.15 -6.39 -15.23
C GLU A 156 -11.48 -5.85 -15.82
N GLU A 157 -12.67 -6.11 -15.25
CA GLU A 157 -13.95 -5.73 -15.89
C GLU A 157 -14.56 -4.36 -15.49
N GLU A 158 -14.04 -3.62 -14.50
CA GLU A 158 -14.69 -2.39 -13.97
C GLU A 158 -14.17 -1.04 -14.54
N THR A 159 -13.49 -1.02 -15.69
CA THR A 159 -12.71 0.17 -16.10
C THR A 159 -13.52 1.45 -16.32
N GLU A 160 -14.81 1.39 -16.72
CA GLU A 160 -15.63 2.59 -16.94
C GLU A 160 -16.23 3.14 -15.65
N GLU A 161 -16.70 2.27 -14.76
CA GLU A 161 -17.22 2.66 -13.43
C GLU A 161 -16.11 3.24 -12.56
N LEU A 162 -14.93 2.64 -12.58
CA LEU A 162 -13.74 3.19 -11.93
C LEU A 162 -13.34 4.55 -12.50
N THR A 163 -13.51 4.75 -13.81
CA THR A 163 -13.24 6.05 -14.44
C THR A 163 -14.21 7.12 -13.93
N ALA A 164 -15.50 6.80 -13.82
CA ALA A 164 -16.49 7.72 -13.26
C ALA A 164 -16.20 8.06 -11.79
N GLN A 165 -15.95 7.03 -10.97
CA GLN A 165 -15.62 7.19 -9.54
C GLN A 165 -14.40 8.09 -9.31
N VAL A 166 -13.34 7.95 -10.11
CA VAL A 166 -12.13 8.78 -10.00
C VAL A 166 -12.40 10.23 -10.42
N LEU A 167 -13.24 10.46 -11.43
CA LEU A 167 -13.62 11.81 -11.84
C LEU A 167 -14.44 12.54 -10.76
N ASP A 168 -15.30 11.79 -10.05
CA ASP A 168 -16.06 12.29 -8.91
C ASP A 168 -15.15 12.62 -7.72
N GLU A 169 -14.21 11.73 -7.37
CA GLU A 169 -13.22 11.96 -6.30
C GLU A 169 -12.40 13.24 -6.55
N ILE A 170 -12.07 13.51 -7.81
CA ILE A 170 -11.29 14.70 -8.22
C ILE A 170 -12.14 15.98 -8.13
N GLY A 171 -13.46 15.87 -8.06
CA GLY A 171 -14.41 16.98 -8.01
C GLY A 171 -14.64 17.63 -9.38
N VAL A 172 -14.53 16.86 -10.46
CA VAL A 172 -14.76 17.36 -11.82
C VAL A 172 -16.22 17.80 -12.02
N ASP A 173 -17.18 17.04 -11.48
CA ASP A 173 -18.61 17.35 -11.59
C ASP A 173 -19.04 18.62 -10.84
N ILE A 174 -18.40 18.93 -9.71
CA ILE A 174 -18.66 20.19 -9.01
C ILE A 174 -18.14 21.38 -9.83
N ALA A 175 -17.00 21.22 -10.51
CA ALA A 175 -16.43 22.28 -11.33
C ALA A 175 -17.25 22.56 -12.61
N THR A 176 -17.86 21.54 -13.21
CA THR A 176 -18.76 21.70 -14.36
C THR A 176 -20.09 22.33 -13.95
N GLN A 177 -20.69 21.90 -12.83
CA GLN A 177 -21.90 22.53 -12.28
C GLN A 177 -21.67 24.00 -11.84
N MET A 178 -20.52 24.33 -11.24
CA MET A 178 -20.17 25.71 -10.90
C MET A 178 -19.82 26.57 -12.12
N SER A 179 -19.31 25.97 -13.22
CA SER A 179 -19.08 26.67 -14.48
C SER A 179 -20.38 26.91 -15.25
N ALA A 180 -21.37 26.03 -15.11
CA ALA A 180 -22.72 26.17 -15.67
C ALA A 180 -23.61 27.12 -14.87
N ALA A 181 -23.26 27.44 -13.62
CA ALA A 181 -23.94 28.48 -12.85
C ALA A 181 -23.76 29.84 -13.55
N PRO A 182 -24.85 30.56 -13.87
CA PRO A 182 -24.76 31.82 -14.60
C PRO A 182 -23.92 32.81 -13.79
N LYS A 183 -22.76 33.21 -14.35
CA LYS A 183 -22.00 34.34 -13.86
C LYS A 183 -22.83 35.60 -14.10
N GLY A 184 -23.71 35.91 -13.15
CA GLY A 184 -24.48 37.13 -13.14
C GLY A 184 -23.52 38.31 -13.29
N LYS A 185 -23.60 38.97 -14.45
CA LYS A 185 -22.98 40.28 -14.66
C LYS A 185 -23.58 41.23 -13.64
N LEU A 186 -22.89 41.44 -12.53
CA LEU A 186 -23.11 42.63 -11.69
C LEU A 186 -22.59 43.82 -12.50
N GLY A 187 -23.44 44.31 -13.40
CA GLY A 187 -23.23 45.56 -14.10
C GLY A 187 -23.22 46.71 -13.10
N ALA A 188 -22.16 47.50 -13.16
CA ALA A 188 -22.10 48.80 -12.52
C ALA A 188 -23.28 49.66 -13.00
N GLY A 189 -24.12 50.14 -12.09
CA GLY A 189 -25.22 51.02 -12.48
C GLY A 189 -26.26 51.29 -11.39
N LYS A 190 -25.98 52.30 -10.56
CA LYS A 190 -26.92 53.16 -9.84
C LYS A 190 -27.69 52.55 -8.65
N ALA A 191 -27.34 53.05 -7.47
CA ALA A 191 -28.13 52.98 -6.26
C ALA A 191 -29.55 53.55 -6.47
N ARG A 192 -30.58 52.76 -6.11
CA ARG A 192 -31.87 53.24 -5.60
C ARG A 192 -32.49 52.18 -4.68
N VAL A 193 -32.82 52.62 -3.47
CA VAL A 193 -33.42 51.94 -2.30
C VAL A 193 -34.78 51.30 -2.64
N PRO A 194 -35.22 50.24 -1.92
CA PRO A 194 -36.10 49.20 -2.44
C PRO A 194 -37.59 49.57 -2.36
N ASN A 195 -38.38 49.03 -3.28
CA ASN A 195 -39.83 48.95 -3.09
C ASN A 195 -40.26 47.49 -3.23
N ALA A 196 -41.02 47.05 -2.23
CA ALA A 196 -41.63 45.75 -2.15
C ALA A 196 -42.73 45.60 -3.21
N SER A 197 -42.72 44.49 -3.94
CA SER A 197 -43.93 43.90 -4.51
C SER A 197 -43.66 42.43 -4.80
N SER A 198 -44.25 41.62 -3.94
CA SER A 198 -44.35 40.17 -3.93
C SER A 198 -45.07 39.62 -5.16
N SER A 199 -44.39 38.78 -5.93
CA SER A 199 -44.97 37.62 -6.61
C SER A 199 -44.76 36.42 -5.65
N GLY A 200 -45.74 35.76 -5.05
CA GLY A 200 -47.15 35.61 -5.41
C GLY A 200 -47.55 34.13 -5.51
N ILE A 201 -46.64 33.16 -5.28
CA ILE A 201 -46.96 31.73 -5.44
C ILE A 201 -46.47 30.81 -4.29
N ASP A 202 -45.45 31.16 -3.51
CA ASP A 202 -44.86 30.17 -2.56
C ASP A 202 -45.20 30.35 -1.06
N ALA A 203 -45.94 31.39 -0.68
CA ALA A 203 -46.24 31.65 0.75
C ALA A 203 -47.38 30.79 1.31
N VAL A 204 -48.34 30.40 0.48
CA VAL A 204 -49.55 29.68 0.93
C VAL A 204 -49.26 28.21 1.25
N ASP A 205 -48.31 27.60 0.53
CA ASP A 205 -47.90 26.20 0.77
C ASP A 205 -47.02 26.06 2.02
N LEU A 206 -46.23 27.09 2.34
CA LEU A 206 -45.40 27.13 3.56
C LEU A 206 -46.23 27.31 4.83
N GLU A 207 -47.30 28.11 4.78
CA GLU A 207 -48.16 28.36 5.92
C GLU A 207 -49.03 27.13 6.26
N ALA A 208 -49.50 26.41 5.24
CA ALA A 208 -50.19 25.12 5.41
C ALA A 208 -49.27 24.05 6.02
N ARG A 209 -48.00 23.99 5.60
CA ARG A 209 -46.99 23.08 6.18
C ARG A 209 -46.63 23.42 7.63
N LEU A 210 -46.56 24.71 7.98
CA LEU A 210 -46.31 25.16 9.35
C LEU A 210 -47.49 24.88 10.29
N ALA A 211 -48.72 24.99 9.80
CA ALA A 211 -49.91 24.67 10.59
C ALA A 211 -49.96 23.17 10.93
N ALA A 212 -49.64 22.28 9.97
CA ALA A 212 -49.61 20.85 10.17
C ALA A 212 -48.55 20.39 11.20
N LEU A 213 -47.43 21.11 11.30
CA LEU A 213 -46.36 20.87 12.28
C LEU A 213 -46.71 21.38 13.69
N ARG A 214 -47.69 22.28 13.81
CA ARG A 214 -48.10 22.86 15.10
C ARG A 214 -49.29 22.12 15.73
N SER A 215 -49.98 21.27 14.97
CA SER A 215 -51.11 20.46 15.42
C SER A 215 -50.80 18.96 15.60
N GLY A 216 -49.52 18.58 15.58
CA GLY A 216 -49.04 17.22 15.86
C GLY A 216 -48.38 17.11 17.23
#